data_AF-A0A3C0G639-F1
#
_entry.id   AF-A0A3C0G639-F1
#
_cell.length_a   1.000
_cell.length_b   1.000
_cell.length_c   1.000
_cell.angle_alpha   90.00
_cell.angle_beta   90.00
_cell.angle_gamma   90.00
#
_symmetry.space_group_name_H-M   'P 1'
#
loop_
_entity.id
_entity.type
_entity.pdbx_description
1 polymer ?
#
loop_
_entity_poly.entity_id
_entity_poly.type
_entity_poly.pdbx_seq_one_letter_code
_entity_poly.pdbx_strand_id
1 'polypeptide(L)'
;YLFINHIVTAVIYIIGIAVALVQIPELKLMGHSLLAGAGVLSLIAGLASQQALSNIMSGILIVIFKPFRINDKITIRGSFTGTVEDINLRQV
;
A
#
# COMPACT_ATOMS: atom_id res chain seq x y z
N TYR A 1 -7.75 -1.96 -16.75
CA TYR A 1 -6.66 -2.96 -16.60
C TYR A 1 -5.37 -2.59 -17.31
N LEU A 2 -5.39 -1.78 -18.37
CA LEU A 2 -4.17 -1.33 -19.06
C LEU A 2 -3.15 -0.69 -18.11
N PHE A 3 -3.58 0.22 -17.23
CA PHE A 3 -2.70 0.90 -16.28
C PHE A 3 -1.89 -0.04 -15.36
N ILE A 4 -2.57 -1.00 -14.72
CA ILE A 4 -1.92 -1.99 -13.84
C ILE A 4 -0.95 -2.86 -14.64
N ASN A 5 -1.36 -3.28 -15.85
CA ASN A 5 -0.48 -4.11 -16.69
C ASN A 5 0.81 -3.36 -17.05
N HIS A 6 0.72 -2.09 -17.45
CA HIS A 6 1.91 -1.29 -17.75
C HIS A 6 2.83 -1.10 -16.54
N ILE A 7 2.27 -0.89 -15.33
CA ILE A 7 3.07 -0.80 -14.11
C ILE A 7 3.78 -2.11 -13.82
N VAL A 8 3.07 -3.24 -13.86
CA VAL A 8 3.64 -4.56 -13.58
C VAL A 8 4.72 -4.89 -14.60
N THR A 9 4.46 -4.67 -15.89
CA THR A 9 5.45 -4.87 -16.97
C THR A 9 6.68 -3.98 -16.78
N ALA A 10 6.51 -2.71 -16.43
CA ALA A 10 7.64 -1.80 -16.17
C ALA A 10 8.50 -2.28 -14.98
N VAL A 11 7.87 -2.70 -13.88
CA VAL A 11 8.58 -3.23 -12.70
C VAL A 11 9.37 -4.49 -13.06
N ILE A 12 8.75 -5.43 -13.80
CA ILE A 12 9.42 -6.65 -14.25
C ILE A 12 10.65 -6.32 -15.10
N TYR A 13 10.53 -5.40 -16.06
CA TYR A 13 11.66 -5.02 -16.90
C TYR A 13 12.78 -4.33 -16.10
N ILE A 14 12.45 -3.42 -15.19
CA ILE A 14 13.45 -2.73 -14.36
C ILE A 14 14.23 -3.74 -13.51
N ILE A 15 13.54 -4.66 -12.84
CA ILE A 15 14.17 -5.69 -12.01
C ILE A 15 14.98 -6.66 -12.89
N GLY A 16 14.40 -7.11 -14.00
CA GLY A 16 15.06 -8.03 -14.94
C GLY A 16 16.35 -7.46 -15.51
N ILE A 17 16.34 -6.20 -15.95
CA ILE A 17 17.52 -5.50 -16.45
C ILE A 17 18.56 -5.34 -15.33
N ALA A 18 18.14 -4.92 -14.13
CA ALA A 18 19.07 -4.73 -13.03
C ALA A 18 19.75 -6.05 -12.63
N VAL A 19 19.01 -7.16 -12.57
CA VAL A 19 19.55 -8.50 -12.30
C VAL A 19 20.47 -8.97 -13.44
N ALA A 20 20.11 -8.73 -14.70
CA ALA A 20 20.96 -9.08 -15.83
C ALA A 20 22.31 -8.34 -15.80
N LEU A 21 22.30 -7.04 -15.46
CA LEU A 21 23.51 -6.24 -15.33
C LEU A 21 24.44 -6.73 -14.20
N VAL A 22 23.87 -7.25 -13.10
CA VAL A 22 24.65 -7.82 -11.99
C VAL A 22 25.49 -9.04 -12.42
N GLN A 23 25.04 -9.80 -13.44
CA GLN A 23 25.76 -10.98 -13.93
C GLN A 23 27.01 -10.63 -14.75
N ILE A 24 27.09 -9.40 -15.28
CA ILE A 24 28.23 -8.94 -16.08
C ILE A 24 29.22 -8.26 -15.13
N PRO A 25 30.46 -8.78 -14.96
CA PRO A 25 31.41 -8.25 -13.97
C PRO A 25 31.68 -6.75 -14.08
N GLU A 26 31.79 -6.24 -15.30
CA GLU A 26 32.05 -4.82 -15.60
C GLU A 26 30.85 -3.91 -15.27
N LEU A 27 29.62 -4.43 -15.37
CA LEU A 27 28.38 -3.68 -15.13
C LEU A 27 27.76 -3.96 -13.76
N LYS A 28 28.39 -4.83 -12.97
CA LYS A 28 27.87 -5.30 -11.69
C LYS A 28 27.53 -4.13 -10.75
N LEU A 29 28.40 -3.13 -10.66
CA LEU A 29 28.20 -1.96 -9.80
C LEU A 29 26.94 -1.17 -10.22
N MET A 30 26.71 -1.02 -11.52
CA MET A 30 25.52 -0.33 -12.06
C MET A 30 24.24 -1.13 -11.78
N GLY A 31 24.29 -2.46 -11.91
CA GLY A 31 23.17 -3.31 -11.53
C GLY A 31 22.80 -3.18 -10.04
N HIS A 32 23.80 -3.15 -9.14
CA HIS A 32 23.57 -2.96 -7.71
C HIS A 32 23.01 -1.56 -7.39
N SER A 33 23.51 -0.50 -8.03
CA SER A 33 23.01 0.86 -7.78
C SER A 33 21.56 1.04 -8.25
N LEU A 34 21.18 0.41 -9.37
CA LEU A 34 19.79 0.37 -9.83
C LEU A 34 18.88 -0.35 -8.82
N LEU A 35 19.29 -1.52 -8.33
CA LEU A 35 18.52 -2.24 -7.29
C LEU A 35 18.41 -1.44 -6.00
N ALA A 36 19.50 -0.79 -5.57
CA ALA A 36 19.50 0.06 -4.38
C ALA A 36 18.53 1.25 -4.53
N GLY A 37 18.57 1.96 -5.67
CA GLY A 37 17.65 3.05 -5.97
C GLY A 37 16.19 2.58 -6.05
N ALA A 38 15.94 1.43 -6.68
CA ALA A 38 14.60 0.83 -6.73
C ALA A 38 14.09 0.46 -5.33
N GLY A 39 14.96 0.02 -4.43
CA GLY A 39 14.61 -0.23 -3.02
C GLY A 39 14.14 1.03 -2.30
N VAL A 40 14.86 2.15 -2.45
CA VAL A 40 14.47 3.45 -1.87
C VAL A 40 13.12 3.92 -2.44
N LEU A 41 12.93 3.84 -3.76
CA LEU A 41 11.67 4.20 -4.40
C LEU A 41 10.50 3.33 -3.92
N SER A 42 10.74 2.03 -3.74
CA SER A 42 9.74 1.09 -3.21
C SER A 42 9.32 1.46 -1.79
N LEU A 43 10.28 1.89 -0.96
CA LEU A 43 10.01 2.33 0.40
C LEU A 43 9.15 3.61 0.40
N ILE A 44 9.51 4.61 -0.42
CA ILE A 44 8.72 5.85 -0.58
C ILE A 44 7.30 5.53 -1.06
N ALA A 45 7.15 4.68 -2.08
CA ALA A 45 5.85 4.28 -2.60
C ALA A 45 5.02 3.53 -1.56
N GLY A 46 5.65 2.67 -0.75
CA GLY A 46 5.01 1.97 0.36
C GLY A 46 4.52 2.94 1.44
N LEU A 47 5.35 3.90 1.83
CA LEU A 47 4.98 4.94 2.79
C LEU A 47 3.83 5.81 2.27
N ALA A 48 3.88 6.22 1.00
CA ALA A 48 2.80 6.98 0.37
C ALA A 48 1.47 6.19 0.34
N SER A 49 1.56 4.87 0.19
CA SER A 49 0.40 3.96 0.16
C SER A 49 -0.12 3.56 1.55
N GLN A 50 0.59 3.93 2.62
CA GLN A 50 0.28 3.48 3.99
C GLN A 50 -1.14 3.86 4.41
N GLN A 51 -1.59 5.07 4.11
CA GLN A 51 -2.95 5.52 4.49
C GLN A 51 -4.03 4.72 3.77
N ALA A 52 -3.87 4.49 2.46
CA ALA A 52 -4.84 3.71 1.68
C ALA A 52 -4.92 2.27 2.21
N LEU A 53 -3.77 1.66 2.52
CA LEU A 53 -3.71 0.33 3.12
C LEU A 53 -4.36 0.28 4.51
N SER A 54 -4.09 1.29 5.35
CA SER A 54 -4.70 1.42 6.68
C SER A 54 -6.23 1.49 6.61
N ASN A 55 -6.77 2.24 5.65
CA ASN A 55 -8.22 2.36 5.46
C ASN A 55 -8.84 1.03 5.05
N ILE A 56 -8.21 0.29 4.12
CA ILE A 56 -8.66 -1.04 3.70
C ILE A 56 -8.63 -2.01 4.88
N MET A 57 -7.52 -2.04 5.64
CA MET A 57 -7.39 -2.92 6.81
C MET A 57 -8.43 -2.59 7.88
N SER A 58 -8.66 -1.32 8.15
CA SER A 58 -9.69 -0.87 9.11
C SER A 58 -11.09 -1.33 8.68
N GLY A 59 -11.43 -1.21 7.39
CA GLY A 59 -12.70 -1.70 6.86
C GLY A 59 -12.86 -3.21 7.03
N ILE A 60 -11.81 -3.99 6.73
CA ILE A 60 -11.80 -5.45 6.92
C ILE A 60 -12.01 -5.80 8.41
N LEU A 61 -11.27 -5.15 9.31
CA LEU A 61 -11.38 -5.39 10.75
C LEU A 61 -12.77 -5.05 11.30
N ILE A 62 -13.39 -3.96 10.83
CA ILE A 62 -14.75 -3.59 11.23
C ILE A 62 -15.74 -4.69 10.84
N VAL A 63 -15.64 -5.23 9.61
CA VAL A 63 -16.55 -6.30 9.16
C VAL A 63 -16.37 -7.59 9.94
N ILE A 64 -15.13 -7.98 10.21
CA ILE A 64 -14.82 -9.23 10.90
C ILE A 64 -15.18 -9.15 12.38
N PHE A 65 -14.69 -8.12 13.07
CA PHE A 65 -14.78 -8.03 14.52
C PHE A 65 -16.03 -7.30 15.01
N LYS A 66 -16.73 -6.56 14.14
CA LYS A 66 -17.90 -5.74 14.48
C LYS A 66 -17.75 -5.02 15.83
N PRO A 67 -16.67 -4.22 16.01
CA PRO A 67 -16.32 -3.61 17.29
C PRO A 67 -17.38 -2.63 17.84
N PHE A 68 -18.31 -2.20 16.98
CA PHE A 68 -19.46 -1.37 17.30
C PHE A 68 -20.65 -1.84 16.45
N ARG A 69 -21.85 -1.75 17.01
CA ARG A 69 -23.11 -2.12 16.37
C ARG A 69 -23.91 -0.86 16.02
N ILE A 70 -24.86 -1.01 15.11
CA ILE A 70 -25.84 0.05 14.82
C ILE A 70 -26.56 0.39 16.13
N ASN A 71 -26.72 1.69 16.39
CA ASN A 71 -27.20 2.31 17.63
C ASN A 71 -26.19 2.44 18.78
N ASP A 72 -24.93 2.02 18.62
CA ASP A 72 -23.92 2.29 19.65
C ASP A 72 -23.56 3.79 19.66
N LYS A 73 -23.47 4.36 20.86
CA LYS A 73 -23.00 5.73 21.07
C LYS A 73 -21.48 5.70 21.20
N ILE A 74 -20.80 6.32 20.24
CA ILE A 74 -19.33 6.30 20.15
C ILE A 74 -18.76 7.71 20.17
N THR A 75 -17.56 7.83 20.73
CA THR A 75 -16.81 9.08 20.78
C THR A 75 -15.55 8.96 19.92
N ILE A 76 -15.50 9.71 18.83
CA ILE A 76 -14.38 9.73 17.89
C ILE A 76 -13.43 10.87 18.29
N ARG A 77 -12.14 10.55 18.42
CA ARG A 77 -11.06 11.52 18.73
C ARG A 77 -11.28 12.38 19.98
N GLY A 78 -12.10 11.91 20.93
CA GLY A 78 -12.33 12.57 22.22
C GLY A 78 -13.22 13.82 22.18
N SER A 79 -13.66 14.28 20.99
CA SER A 79 -14.44 15.52 20.84
C SER A 79 -15.75 15.35 20.07
N PHE A 80 -15.91 14.28 19.29
CA PHE A 80 -17.11 14.05 18.48
C PHE A 80 -17.89 12.86 19.01
N THR A 81 -19.06 13.10 19.62
CA THR A 81 -19.96 12.06 20.10
C THR A 81 -21.14 11.91 19.15
N GLY A 82 -21.41 10.70 18.67
CA GLY A 82 -22.52 10.39 17.78
C GLY A 82 -23.02 8.96 17.97
N THR A 83 -24.16 8.64 17.35
CA THR A 83 -24.72 7.30 17.34
C THR A 83 -24.42 6.66 15.98
N VAL A 84 -23.99 5.40 15.96
CA VAL A 84 -23.75 4.67 14.70
C VAL A 84 -25.08 4.40 14.00
N GLU A 85 -25.34 5.10 12.90
CA GLU A 85 -26.55 4.90 12.08
C GLU A 85 -26.38 3.79 11.03
N ASP A 86 -25.21 3.70 10.39
CA ASP A 86 -24.92 2.69 9.36
C ASP A 86 -23.42 2.36 9.30
N ILE A 87 -23.07 1.14 8.85
CA ILE A 87 -21.68 0.66 8.71
C ILE A 87 -21.46 0.26 7.25
N ASN A 88 -20.74 1.10 6.48
CA ASN A 88 -20.46 0.88 5.06
C ASN A 88 -18.95 0.75 4.77
N LEU A 89 -18.57 -0.22 3.96
CA LEU A 89 -17.17 -0.52 3.59
C LEU A 89 -16.51 0.53 2.68
N ARG A 90 -17.29 1.41 2.05
CA ARG A 90 -16.79 2.33 1.00
C ARG A 90 -16.52 3.75 1.50
N GLN A 91 -17.05 4.12 2.66
CA GLN A 91 -16.93 5.46 3.23
C GLN A 91 -16.50 5.34 4.69
N VAL A 92 -15.19 5.26 4.89
CA VAL A 92 -14.52 5.37 6.19
C VAL A 92 -13.85 6.74 6.25
#